data_AF-A0AAE0NS41-F1
#
_entry.id   AF-A0AAE0NS41-F1
#
_cell.length_a   1.000
_cell.length_b   1.000
_cell.length_c   1.000
_cell.angle_alpha   90.00
_cell.angle_beta   90.00
_cell.angle_gamma   90.00
#
_symmetry.space_group_name_H-M   'P 1'
#
loop_
_entity.id
_entity.type
_entity.pdbx_description
1 polymer ?
#
loop_
_entity_poly.entity_id
_entity_poly.type
_entity_poly.pdbx_seq_one_letter_code
_entity_poly.pdbx_strand_id
1 'polypeptide(L)'
;MDPFSITAGCVGILAAVGETSISIINFIRDVRDAREDLLATSRQLAELSITINLIRDDHTTDGGNVTKFIPASINAQTTTVIKSCHEVLDEIDALLDKYRRRRLPTSWTWASTGKKEIAGLNKQLDAHMRTLVMVIELSTTIVAKSIKVDTAALGLASEQIKDDTAHIRQETGQILSGIDRLKNRLSPGSPFDQLPEHVQGRLEIITRYLESLTDYAESSVAPSGHSDENRQLKTQMDLGGSNMTSQIFPGSEPPSSLPSGQRRKPASSVSRID
;
A
#
# COMPACT_ATOMS: atom_id res chain seq x y z
N MET A 1 -15.73 -9.50 -10.23
CA MET A 1 -16.00 -8.05 -10.18
C MET A 1 -14.71 -7.33 -10.47
N ASP A 2 -14.76 -6.33 -11.35
CA ASP A 2 -13.60 -5.55 -11.73
C ASP A 2 -13.37 -4.39 -10.74
N PRO A 3 -12.11 -4.05 -10.44
CA PRO A 3 -11.77 -2.94 -9.55
C PRO A 3 -12.29 -1.59 -10.07
N PHE A 4 -12.45 -1.43 -11.39
CA PHE A 4 -13.00 -0.19 -11.97
C PHE A 4 -14.45 0.06 -11.52
N SER A 5 -15.25 -0.98 -11.30
CA SER A 5 -16.62 -0.84 -10.79
C SER A 5 -16.66 -0.26 -9.37
N ILE A 6 -15.69 -0.58 -8.51
CA ILE A 6 -15.62 -0.02 -7.14
C ILE A 6 -15.15 1.43 -7.21
N THR A 7 -14.07 1.70 -7.96
CA THR A 7 -13.56 3.07 -8.16
C THR A 7 -14.64 4.00 -8.73
N ALA A 8 -15.39 3.55 -9.72
CA ALA A 8 -16.51 4.30 -10.29
C ALA A 8 -17.62 4.54 -9.26
N GLY A 9 -17.96 3.53 -8.45
CA GLY A 9 -18.90 3.68 -7.34
C GLY A 9 -18.46 4.70 -6.30
N CYS A 10 -17.17 4.71 -5.93
CA CYS A 10 -16.59 5.71 -5.05
C CYS A 10 -16.70 7.13 -5.62
N VAL A 11 -16.42 7.31 -6.92
CA VAL A 11 -16.58 8.60 -7.61
C VAL A 11 -18.04 9.06 -7.56
N GLY A 12 -18.98 8.16 -7.83
CA GLY A 12 -20.42 8.44 -7.76
C GLY A 12 -20.85 8.93 -6.36
N ILE A 13 -20.44 8.23 -5.30
CA ILE A 13 -20.75 8.67 -3.92
C ILE A 13 -20.11 10.01 -3.61
N LEU A 14 -18.85 10.25 -3.99
CA LEU A 14 -18.19 11.53 -3.70
C LEU A 14 -18.93 12.70 -4.36
N ALA A 15 -19.47 12.50 -5.57
CA ALA A 15 -20.34 13.49 -6.22
C ALA A 15 -21.64 13.69 -5.44
N ALA A 16 -22.33 12.59 -5.07
CA ALA A 16 -23.56 12.65 -4.28
C ALA A 16 -23.35 13.35 -2.93
N VAL A 17 -22.26 13.05 -2.21
CA VAL A 17 -21.91 13.74 -0.96
C VAL A 17 -21.76 15.25 -1.16
N GLY A 18 -21.13 15.67 -2.26
CA GLY A 18 -21.02 17.07 -2.63
C GLY A 18 -22.38 17.73 -2.87
N GLU A 19 -23.27 17.06 -3.61
CA GLU A 19 -24.63 17.53 -3.88
C GLU A 19 -25.47 17.63 -2.60
N THR A 20 -25.50 16.56 -1.79
CA THR A 20 -26.21 16.54 -0.51
C THR A 20 -25.69 17.60 0.45
N SER A 21 -24.36 17.85 0.48
CA SER A 21 -23.78 18.91 1.30
C SER A 21 -24.29 20.30 0.90
N ILE A 22 -24.44 20.57 -0.40
CA ILE A 22 -25.00 21.83 -0.92
C ILE A 22 -26.48 21.93 -0.55
N SER A 23 -27.24 20.85 -0.72
CA SER A 23 -28.65 20.75 -0.36
C SER A 23 -28.89 21.07 1.13
N ILE A 24 -28.06 20.49 2.02
CA ILE A 24 -28.05 20.77 3.46
C ILE A 24 -27.80 22.25 3.73
N ILE A 25 -26.76 22.85 3.14
CA ILE A 25 -26.43 24.26 3.37
C ILE A 25 -27.59 25.16 2.96
N ASN A 26 -28.21 24.90 1.82
CA ASN A 26 -29.37 25.65 1.35
C ASN A 26 -30.57 25.49 2.28
N PHE A 27 -30.84 24.27 2.74
CA PHE A 27 -31.95 24.00 3.65
C PHE A 27 -31.78 24.69 5.01
N ILE A 28 -30.56 24.69 5.58
CA ILE A 28 -30.28 25.37 6.86
C ILE A 28 -30.53 26.88 6.76
N ARG A 29 -30.28 27.49 5.59
CA ARG A 29 -30.57 28.91 5.36
C ARG A 29 -32.07 29.20 5.38
N ASP A 30 -32.86 28.28 4.86
CA ASP A 30 -34.32 28.39 4.79
C ASP A 30 -35.01 27.98 6.11
N VAL A 31 -34.45 27.02 6.85
CA VAL A 31 -35.02 26.42 8.07
C VAL A 31 -33.97 26.42 9.19
N ARG A 32 -33.92 27.52 9.95
CA ARG A 32 -32.92 27.71 11.03
C ARG A 32 -32.95 26.62 12.12
N ASP A 33 -34.13 26.09 12.44
CA ASP A 33 -34.30 25.04 13.46
C ASP A 33 -33.67 23.70 13.04
N ALA A 34 -33.35 23.51 11.76
CA ALA A 34 -32.70 22.31 11.24
C ALA A 34 -31.17 22.30 11.40
N ARG A 35 -30.59 23.43 11.81
CA ARG A 35 -29.14 23.63 11.79
C ARG A 35 -28.37 22.60 12.60
N GLU A 36 -28.82 22.29 13.81
CA GLU A 36 -28.11 21.36 14.69
C GLU A 36 -28.14 19.93 14.12
N ASP A 37 -29.31 19.48 13.69
CA ASP A 37 -29.52 18.14 13.13
C ASP A 37 -28.70 17.93 11.87
N LEU A 38 -28.70 18.92 10.97
CA LEU A 38 -28.00 18.84 9.70
C LEU A 38 -26.49 19.12 9.80
N LEU A 39 -26.04 19.78 10.88
CA LEU A 39 -24.60 19.85 11.19
C LEU A 39 -24.05 18.47 11.54
N ALA A 40 -24.82 17.64 12.26
CA ALA A 40 -24.45 16.25 12.52
C ALA A 40 -24.37 15.45 11.22
N THR A 41 -25.35 15.59 10.33
CA THR A 41 -25.29 14.97 8.98
C THR A 41 -24.07 15.45 8.20
N SER A 42 -23.77 16.74 8.20
CA SER A 42 -22.61 17.30 7.48
C SER A 42 -21.28 16.70 7.96
N ARG A 43 -21.15 16.40 9.27
CA ARG A 43 -19.96 15.72 9.81
C ARG A 43 -19.88 14.27 9.33
N GLN A 44 -20.99 13.54 9.33
CA GLN A 44 -21.04 12.18 8.79
C GLN A 44 -20.69 12.14 7.29
N LEU A 45 -21.13 13.12 6.51
CA LEU A 45 -20.76 13.24 5.09
C LEU A 45 -19.25 13.46 4.89
N ALA A 46 -18.61 14.24 5.75
CA ALA A 46 -17.17 14.42 5.72
C ALA A 46 -16.41 13.13 6.05
N GLU A 47 -16.87 12.39 7.07
CA GLU A 47 -16.29 11.10 7.44
C GLU A 47 -16.48 10.03 6.35
N LEU A 48 -17.66 9.99 5.74
CA LEU A 48 -17.94 9.14 4.58
C LEU A 48 -17.00 9.48 3.42
N SER A 49 -16.76 10.76 3.15
CA SER A 49 -15.83 11.18 2.08
C SER A 49 -14.43 10.63 2.33
N ILE A 50 -13.92 10.71 3.56
CA ILE A 50 -12.61 10.16 3.92
C ILE A 50 -12.58 8.65 3.68
N THR A 51 -13.59 7.95 4.18
CA THR A 51 -13.71 6.48 4.06
C THR A 51 -13.76 6.03 2.60
N ILE A 52 -14.54 6.72 1.76
CA ILE A 52 -14.68 6.40 0.34
C ILE A 52 -13.41 6.73 -0.46
N ASN A 53 -12.68 7.80 -0.11
CA ASN A 53 -11.38 8.07 -0.72
C ASN A 53 -10.39 6.96 -0.39
N LEU A 54 -10.33 6.49 0.87
CA LEU A 54 -9.45 5.38 1.26
C LEU A 54 -9.74 4.10 0.46
N ILE A 55 -11.03 3.73 0.35
CA ILE A 55 -11.44 2.58 -0.48
C ILE A 55 -11.06 2.78 -1.95
N ARG A 56 -11.27 3.98 -2.50
CA ARG A 56 -10.93 4.28 -3.89
C ARG A 56 -9.44 4.08 -4.11
N ASP A 57 -8.62 4.64 -3.22
CA ASP A 57 -7.17 4.62 -3.34
C ASP A 57 -6.65 3.17 -3.26
N ASP A 58 -7.20 2.33 -2.37
CA ASP A 58 -6.91 0.88 -2.28
C ASP A 58 -7.25 0.09 -3.56
N HIS A 59 -8.16 0.62 -4.40
CA HIS A 59 -8.63 -0.04 -5.62
C HIS A 59 -8.10 0.62 -6.91
N THR A 60 -7.27 1.66 -6.80
CA THR A 60 -6.66 2.32 -7.97
C THR A 60 -5.47 1.51 -8.51
N THR A 61 -5.27 1.57 -9.83
CA THR A 61 -4.26 0.77 -10.55
C THR A 61 -2.82 1.11 -10.16
N ASP A 62 -2.59 2.31 -9.60
CA ASP A 62 -1.28 2.77 -9.13
C ASP A 62 -0.90 2.19 -7.75
N GLY A 63 -1.87 1.65 -7.00
CA GLY A 63 -1.71 1.10 -5.64
C GLY A 63 -1.06 -0.29 -5.56
N GLY A 64 -0.54 -0.82 -6.66
CA GLY A 64 -0.03 -2.18 -6.74
C GLY A 64 -1.14 -3.23 -6.70
N ASN A 65 -0.78 -4.49 -6.95
CA ASN A 65 -1.71 -5.63 -7.11
C ASN A 65 -2.39 -6.06 -5.78
N VAL A 66 -2.61 -5.14 -4.84
CA VAL A 66 -3.21 -5.34 -3.51
C VAL A 66 -4.61 -5.96 -3.66
N THR A 67 -5.35 -5.55 -4.68
CA THR A 67 -6.68 -6.09 -5.02
C THR A 67 -6.66 -7.57 -5.38
N LYS A 68 -5.51 -8.15 -5.77
CA LYS A 68 -5.40 -9.60 -6.07
C LYS A 68 -5.60 -10.45 -4.82
N PHE A 69 -5.22 -9.94 -3.66
CA PHE A 69 -5.33 -10.67 -2.40
C PHE A 69 -6.72 -10.55 -1.78
N ILE A 70 -7.51 -9.56 -2.19
CA ILE A 70 -8.85 -9.31 -1.65
C ILE A 70 -9.86 -10.29 -2.29
N PRO A 71 -10.56 -11.11 -1.48
CA PRO A 71 -11.61 -12.00 -1.98
C PRO A 71 -12.73 -11.28 -2.72
N ALA A 72 -13.24 -11.90 -3.78
CA ALA A 72 -14.35 -11.36 -4.57
C ALA A 72 -15.63 -11.11 -3.75
N SER A 73 -15.86 -11.87 -2.68
CA SER A 73 -16.99 -11.68 -1.76
C SER A 73 -16.90 -10.35 -1.00
N ILE A 74 -15.69 -9.95 -0.58
CA ILE A 74 -15.46 -8.67 0.09
C ILE A 74 -15.72 -7.54 -0.91
N ASN A 75 -15.17 -7.63 -2.12
CA ASN A 75 -15.40 -6.62 -3.16
C ASN A 75 -16.90 -6.47 -3.53
N ALA A 76 -17.63 -7.58 -3.59
CA ALA A 76 -19.08 -7.56 -3.81
C ALA A 76 -19.82 -6.89 -2.64
N GLN A 77 -19.39 -7.16 -1.40
CA GLN A 77 -19.94 -6.50 -0.22
C GLN A 77 -19.62 -5.00 -0.21
N THR A 78 -18.38 -4.59 -0.50
CA THR A 78 -17.99 -3.18 -0.65
C THR A 78 -18.88 -2.47 -1.65
N THR A 79 -19.06 -3.06 -2.83
CA THR A 79 -19.92 -2.50 -3.90
C THR A 79 -21.36 -2.35 -3.45
N THR A 80 -21.89 -3.35 -2.74
CA THR A 80 -23.26 -3.34 -2.21
C THR A 80 -23.44 -2.22 -1.18
N VAL A 81 -22.50 -2.07 -0.24
CA VAL A 81 -22.57 -1.05 0.81
C VAL A 81 -22.37 0.35 0.23
N ILE A 82 -21.47 0.53 -0.76
CA ILE A 82 -21.34 1.76 -1.54
C ILE A 82 -22.69 2.15 -2.15
N LYS A 83 -23.36 1.21 -2.81
CA LYS A 83 -24.69 1.48 -3.38
C LYS A 83 -25.70 1.89 -2.30
N SER A 84 -25.74 1.22 -1.16
CA SER A 84 -26.63 1.59 -0.05
C SER A 84 -26.33 2.97 0.52
N CYS A 85 -25.05 3.37 0.61
CA CYS A 85 -24.70 4.75 0.99
C CYS A 85 -25.27 5.75 0.00
N HIS A 86 -25.17 5.50 -1.31
CA HIS A 86 -25.73 6.37 -2.34
C HIS A 86 -27.25 6.49 -2.20
N GLU A 87 -27.95 5.36 -2.00
CA GLU A 87 -29.41 5.34 -1.80
C GLU A 87 -29.82 6.19 -0.58
N VAL A 88 -29.08 6.14 0.53
CA VAL A 88 -29.35 6.98 1.71
C VAL A 88 -29.11 8.47 1.41
N LEU A 89 -28.09 8.83 0.62
CA LEU A 89 -27.85 10.22 0.22
C LEU A 89 -29.01 10.76 -0.65
N ASP A 90 -29.46 9.97 -1.62
CA ASP A 90 -30.63 10.30 -2.45
C ASP A 90 -31.89 10.50 -1.59
N GLU A 91 -32.08 9.67 -0.56
CA GLU A 91 -33.18 9.81 0.41
C GLU A 91 -33.06 11.07 1.27
N ILE A 92 -31.84 11.46 1.68
CA ILE A 92 -31.61 12.72 2.39
C ILE A 92 -31.99 13.90 1.50
N ASP A 93 -31.55 13.91 0.24
CA ASP A 93 -31.86 14.99 -0.69
C ASP A 93 -33.35 15.08 -0.99
N ALA A 94 -34.01 13.94 -1.23
CA ALA A 94 -35.45 13.89 -1.41
C ALA A 94 -36.22 14.39 -0.18
N LEU A 95 -35.72 14.09 1.03
CA LEU A 95 -36.29 14.55 2.29
C LEU A 95 -36.18 16.08 2.41
N LEU A 96 -35.00 16.65 2.16
CA LEU A 96 -34.78 18.10 2.23
C LEU A 96 -35.66 18.83 1.22
N ASP A 97 -35.77 18.31 -0.01
CA ASP A 97 -36.63 18.87 -1.06
C ASP A 97 -38.12 18.80 -0.70
N LYS A 98 -38.58 17.69 -0.11
CA LYS A 98 -39.96 17.51 0.39
C LYS A 98 -40.33 18.60 1.40
N TYR A 99 -39.45 18.92 2.34
CA TYR A 99 -39.72 19.96 3.33
C TYR A 99 -39.53 21.37 2.77
N ARG A 100 -38.65 21.57 1.79
CA ARG A 100 -38.47 22.88 1.12
C ARG A 100 -39.67 23.29 0.28
N ARG A 101 -40.33 22.34 -0.40
CA ARG A 101 -41.49 22.60 -1.29
C ARG A 101 -42.82 22.79 -0.56
N ARG A 102 -42.91 22.50 0.74
CA ARG A 102 -44.17 22.63 1.51
C ARG A 102 -44.49 24.11 1.78
N ARG A 103 -45.72 24.52 1.44
CA ARG A 103 -46.30 25.87 1.68
C ARG A 103 -46.63 26.19 3.15
N LEU A 104 -46.48 25.22 4.06
CA LEU A 104 -46.74 25.38 5.50
C LEU A 104 -45.51 25.99 6.20
N PRO A 105 -45.61 26.50 7.45
CA PRO A 105 -44.45 26.96 8.20
C PRO A 105 -43.47 25.79 8.41
N THR A 106 -42.45 25.73 7.56
CA THR A 106 -41.46 24.65 7.41
C THR A 106 -40.80 24.29 8.73
N SER A 107 -40.57 25.27 9.61
CA SER A 107 -40.02 25.08 10.96
C SER A 107 -40.79 24.08 11.82
N TRP A 108 -42.12 24.19 11.89
CA TRP A 108 -42.92 23.35 12.79
C TRP A 108 -43.04 21.91 12.28
N THR A 109 -43.18 21.75 10.97
CA THR A 109 -43.19 20.42 10.33
C THR A 109 -41.83 19.73 10.38
N TRP A 110 -40.75 20.51 10.29
CA TRP A 110 -39.40 19.99 10.48
C TRP A 110 -39.19 19.50 11.91
N ALA A 111 -39.50 20.34 12.90
CA ALA A 111 -39.29 20.03 14.32
C ALA A 111 -40.06 18.78 14.79
N SER A 112 -41.25 18.52 14.22
CA SER A 112 -42.09 17.39 14.62
C SER A 112 -41.75 16.07 13.90
N THR A 113 -41.46 16.13 12.59
CA THR A 113 -41.32 14.94 11.73
C THR A 113 -39.99 14.89 11.01
N GLY A 114 -39.57 15.99 10.38
CA GLY A 114 -38.32 16.05 9.59
C GLY A 114 -37.08 15.65 10.39
N LYS A 115 -36.98 16.13 11.64
CA LYS A 115 -35.88 15.76 12.58
C LYS A 115 -35.79 14.25 12.84
N LYS A 116 -36.94 13.55 12.92
CA LYS A 116 -36.95 12.10 13.15
C LYS A 116 -36.57 11.33 11.88
N GLU A 117 -37.06 11.78 10.73
CA GLU A 117 -36.74 11.17 9.43
C GLU A 117 -35.23 11.30 9.14
N ILE A 118 -34.64 12.51 9.29
CA ILE A 118 -33.19 12.71 9.08
C ILE A 118 -32.34 11.93 10.09
N ALA A 119 -32.76 11.84 11.35
CA ALA A 119 -32.05 11.02 12.34
C ALA A 119 -32.10 9.53 12.01
N GLY A 120 -33.17 9.05 11.36
CA GLY A 120 -33.27 7.69 10.83
C GLY A 120 -32.26 7.45 9.71
N LEU A 121 -32.18 8.35 8.74
CA LEU A 121 -31.22 8.28 7.63
C LEU A 121 -29.77 8.34 8.13
N ASN A 122 -29.47 9.26 9.06
CA ASN A 122 -28.14 9.36 9.68
C ASN A 122 -27.71 8.06 10.39
N LYS A 123 -28.66 7.31 10.98
CA LYS A 123 -28.37 6.00 11.60
C LYS A 123 -28.09 4.92 10.55
N GLN A 124 -28.82 4.92 9.44
CA GLN A 124 -28.56 3.99 8.34
C GLN A 124 -27.20 4.28 7.70
N LEU A 125 -26.90 5.55 7.44
CA LEU A 125 -25.61 5.99 6.91
C LEU A 125 -24.45 5.58 7.82
N ASP A 126 -24.58 5.81 9.13
CA ASP A 126 -23.59 5.41 10.13
C ASP A 126 -23.37 3.88 10.16
N ALA A 127 -24.43 3.07 10.01
CA ALA A 127 -24.31 1.61 9.94
C ALA A 127 -23.57 1.15 8.67
N HIS A 128 -23.87 1.74 7.52
CA HIS A 128 -23.17 1.45 6.27
C HIS A 128 -21.71 1.90 6.33
N MET A 129 -21.44 3.09 6.87
CA MET A 129 -20.09 3.61 7.06
C MET A 129 -19.24 2.69 7.96
N ARG A 130 -19.78 2.21 9.09
CA ARG A 130 -19.09 1.22 9.94
C ARG A 130 -18.78 -0.08 9.21
N THR A 131 -19.67 -0.51 8.32
CA THR A 131 -19.45 -1.69 7.49
C THR A 131 -18.31 -1.45 6.50
N LEU A 132 -18.24 -0.26 5.87
CA LEU A 132 -17.13 0.12 5.00
C LEU A 132 -15.79 0.15 5.76
N VAL A 133 -15.76 0.74 6.95
CA VAL A 133 -14.56 0.75 7.81
C VAL A 133 -14.09 -0.67 8.13
N MET A 134 -15.01 -1.57 8.51
CA MET A 134 -14.69 -2.98 8.77
C MET A 134 -14.10 -3.68 7.54
N VAL A 135 -14.64 -3.39 6.35
CA VAL A 135 -14.13 -3.94 5.09
C VAL A 135 -12.69 -3.49 4.83
N ILE A 136 -12.35 -2.24 5.12
CA ILE A 136 -10.99 -1.71 4.99
C ILE A 136 -10.04 -2.42 5.97
N GLU A 137 -10.44 -2.58 7.23
CA GLU A 137 -9.65 -3.29 8.24
C GLU A 137 -9.41 -4.76 7.87
N LEU A 138 -10.44 -5.42 7.34
CA LEU A 138 -10.35 -6.80 6.88
C LEU A 138 -9.43 -6.92 5.65
N SER A 139 -9.56 -6.00 4.69
CA SER A 139 -8.71 -5.96 3.50
C SER A 139 -7.24 -5.77 3.88
N THR A 140 -6.96 -4.82 4.78
CA THR A 140 -5.62 -4.59 5.35
C THR A 140 -5.06 -5.85 6.01
N THR A 141 -5.88 -6.53 6.81
CA THR A 141 -5.48 -7.78 7.49
C THR A 141 -5.17 -8.90 6.51
N ILE A 142 -5.98 -9.06 5.46
CA ILE A 142 -5.78 -10.08 4.43
C ILE A 142 -4.47 -9.81 3.68
N VAL A 143 -4.26 -8.58 3.23
CA VAL A 143 -3.05 -8.18 2.51
C VAL A 143 -1.81 -8.39 3.38
N ALA A 144 -1.84 -8.00 4.65
CA ALA A 144 -0.73 -8.23 5.58
C ALA A 144 -0.42 -9.73 5.76
N LYS A 145 -1.46 -10.58 5.83
CA LYS A 145 -1.28 -12.05 5.90
C LYS A 145 -0.69 -12.61 4.62
N SER A 146 -1.16 -12.17 3.45
CA SER A 146 -0.64 -12.61 2.15
C SER A 146 0.83 -12.24 1.98
N ILE A 147 1.22 -11.01 2.31
CA ILE A 147 2.62 -10.56 2.29
C ILE A 147 3.49 -11.45 3.19
N LYS A 148 3.00 -11.80 4.39
CA LYS A 148 3.71 -12.69 5.32
C LYS A 148 3.92 -14.08 4.74
N VAL A 149 2.90 -14.65 4.09
CA VAL A 149 2.99 -15.97 3.45
C VAL A 149 3.98 -15.94 2.29
N ASP A 150 3.88 -14.93 1.41
CA ASP A 150 4.78 -14.77 0.26
C ASP A 150 6.23 -14.58 0.72
N THR A 151 6.47 -13.80 1.78
CA THR A 151 7.80 -13.61 2.36
C THR A 151 8.38 -14.91 2.93
N ALA A 152 7.55 -15.75 3.56
CA ALA A 152 7.99 -17.05 4.05
C ALA A 152 8.35 -18.00 2.89
N ALA A 153 7.56 -17.99 1.81
CA ALA A 153 7.83 -18.77 0.61
C ALA A 153 9.15 -18.34 -0.07
N LEU A 154 9.42 -17.04 -0.15
CA LEU A 154 10.69 -16.52 -0.65
C LEU A 154 11.89 -16.96 0.20
N GLY A 155 11.72 -17.01 1.53
CA GLY A 155 12.75 -17.55 2.43
C GLY A 155 13.07 -19.01 2.14
N LEU A 156 12.05 -19.85 1.93
CA LEU A 156 12.23 -21.26 1.58
C LEU A 156 12.90 -21.43 0.20
N ALA A 157 12.46 -20.66 -0.80
CA ALA A 157 13.07 -20.68 -2.13
C ALA A 157 14.53 -20.23 -2.09
N SER A 158 14.85 -19.23 -1.26
CA SER A 158 16.23 -18.76 -1.06
C SER A 158 17.12 -19.84 -0.41
N GLU A 159 16.61 -20.59 0.56
CA GLU A 159 17.35 -21.72 1.16
C GLU A 159 17.58 -22.84 0.14
N GLN A 160 16.57 -23.15 -0.70
CA GLN A 160 16.73 -24.13 -1.76
C GLN A 160 17.80 -23.71 -2.78
N ILE A 161 17.79 -22.46 -3.24
CA ILE A 161 18.81 -21.93 -4.16
C ILE A 161 20.20 -22.02 -3.52
N LYS A 162 20.31 -21.76 -2.22
CA LYS A 162 21.59 -21.86 -1.49
C LYS A 162 22.10 -23.30 -1.45
N ASP A 163 21.21 -24.27 -1.22
CA ASP A 163 21.55 -25.71 -1.23
C ASP A 163 21.99 -26.16 -2.64
N ASP A 164 21.21 -25.82 -3.67
CA ASP A 164 21.53 -26.11 -5.07
C ASP A 164 22.89 -25.51 -5.47
N THR A 165 23.17 -24.27 -5.04
CA THR A 165 24.45 -23.60 -5.30
C THR A 165 25.61 -24.28 -4.57
N ALA A 166 25.39 -24.75 -3.34
CA ALA A 166 26.39 -25.50 -2.58
C ALA A 166 26.69 -26.86 -3.24
N HIS A 167 25.68 -27.52 -3.80
CA HIS A 167 25.83 -28.76 -4.56
C HIS A 167 26.63 -28.53 -5.85
N ILE A 168 26.27 -27.53 -6.66
CA ILE A 168 26.99 -27.17 -7.89
C ILE A 168 28.47 -26.87 -7.58
N ARG A 169 28.76 -26.16 -6.48
CA ARG A 169 30.13 -25.92 -6.00
C ARG A 169 30.87 -27.24 -5.74
N GLN A 170 30.23 -28.17 -5.04
CA GLN A 170 30.83 -29.47 -4.72
C GLN A 170 31.11 -30.29 -5.98
N GLU A 171 30.16 -30.35 -6.92
CA GLU A 171 30.34 -31.06 -8.19
C GLU A 171 31.48 -30.44 -9.03
N THR A 172 31.55 -29.11 -9.08
CA THR A 172 32.62 -28.37 -9.78
C THR A 172 33.99 -28.70 -9.19
N GLY A 173 34.11 -28.77 -7.85
CA GLY A 173 35.34 -29.19 -7.18
C GLY A 173 35.73 -30.65 -7.47
N GLN A 174 34.76 -31.55 -7.62
CA GLN A 174 35.02 -32.93 -8.03
C GLN A 174 35.52 -33.02 -9.47
N ILE A 175 34.97 -32.21 -10.39
CA ILE A 175 35.42 -32.13 -11.78
C ILE A 175 36.86 -31.64 -11.85
N LEU A 176 37.19 -30.55 -11.13
CA LEU A 176 38.57 -30.03 -11.03
C LEU A 176 39.55 -31.10 -10.53
N SER A 177 39.18 -31.81 -9.46
CA SER A 177 39.98 -32.92 -8.92
C SER A 177 40.13 -34.08 -9.93
N GLY A 178 39.09 -34.34 -10.72
CA GLY A 178 39.11 -35.34 -11.79
C GLY A 178 40.06 -34.97 -12.92
N ILE A 179 40.05 -33.69 -13.34
CA ILE A 179 40.96 -33.12 -14.34
C ILE A 179 42.42 -33.30 -13.89
N ASP A 180 42.74 -33.01 -12.62
CA ASP A 180 44.09 -33.19 -12.09
C ASP A 180 44.55 -34.65 -12.10
N ARG A 181 43.66 -35.58 -11.74
CA ARG A 181 43.94 -37.02 -11.79
C ARG A 181 44.20 -37.50 -13.22
N LEU A 182 43.40 -37.04 -14.17
CA LEU A 182 43.56 -37.36 -15.60
C LEU A 182 44.89 -36.84 -16.12
N LYS A 183 45.25 -35.59 -15.78
CA LYS A 183 46.54 -34.97 -16.05
C LYS A 183 47.70 -35.82 -15.53
N ASN A 184 47.63 -36.28 -14.28
CA ASN A 184 48.68 -37.10 -13.67
C ASN A 184 48.79 -38.52 -14.28
N ARG A 185 47.68 -39.08 -14.78
CA ARG A 185 47.66 -40.40 -15.43
C ARG A 185 48.10 -40.37 -16.89
N LEU A 186 47.85 -39.28 -17.60
CA LEU A 186 48.29 -39.09 -18.99
C LEU A 186 49.79 -38.76 -19.07
N SER A 187 50.37 -38.20 -18.01
CA SER A 187 51.80 -37.92 -17.90
C SER A 187 52.40 -38.50 -16.60
N PRO A 188 52.54 -39.85 -16.48
CA PRO A 188 53.32 -40.41 -15.40
C PRO A 188 54.81 -40.24 -15.75
N GLY A 189 55.36 -39.05 -15.48
CA GLY A 189 56.80 -38.78 -15.57
C GLY A 189 57.31 -37.91 -16.73
N SER A 190 56.45 -37.22 -17.48
CA SER A 190 56.89 -36.14 -18.40
C SER A 190 56.25 -34.79 -18.03
N PRO A 191 56.96 -33.65 -18.20
CA PRO A 191 56.39 -32.33 -17.95
C PRO A 191 55.13 -32.11 -18.79
N PHE A 192 54.19 -31.36 -18.24
CA PHE A 192 52.92 -30.97 -18.88
C PHE A 192 53.09 -30.33 -20.28
N ASP A 193 54.32 -29.91 -20.61
CA ASP A 193 54.78 -29.26 -21.85
C ASP A 193 54.82 -30.17 -23.10
N GLN A 194 54.49 -31.46 -23.00
CA GLN A 194 54.49 -32.39 -24.15
C GLN A 194 53.10 -32.73 -24.71
N LEU A 195 52.02 -32.24 -24.11
CA LEU A 195 50.70 -32.34 -24.75
C LEU A 195 50.67 -31.43 -25.99
N PRO A 196 49.92 -31.80 -27.05
CA PRO A 196 49.66 -30.88 -28.14
C PRO A 196 49.12 -29.55 -27.60
N GLU A 197 49.74 -28.44 -27.98
CA GLU A 197 49.51 -27.09 -27.45
C GLU A 197 48.01 -26.72 -27.39
N HIS A 198 47.23 -27.19 -28.37
CA HIS A 198 45.78 -27.00 -28.46
C HIS A 198 44.97 -27.73 -27.37
N VAL A 199 45.47 -28.84 -26.80
CA VAL A 199 44.83 -29.56 -25.69
C VAL A 199 45.16 -28.88 -24.36
N GLN A 200 46.39 -28.40 -24.20
CA GLN A 200 46.84 -27.68 -23.01
C GLN A 200 46.07 -26.37 -22.82
N GLY A 201 45.97 -25.55 -23.87
CA GLY A 201 45.21 -24.29 -23.81
C GLY A 201 43.73 -24.50 -23.53
N ARG A 202 43.11 -25.55 -24.08
CA ARG A 202 41.71 -25.88 -23.80
C ARG A 202 41.48 -26.30 -22.35
N LEU A 203 42.41 -27.06 -21.77
CA LEU A 203 42.29 -27.51 -20.38
C LEU A 203 42.46 -26.35 -19.40
N GLU A 204 43.39 -25.44 -19.67
CA GLU A 204 43.60 -24.24 -18.86
C GLU A 204 42.38 -23.31 -18.88
N ILE A 205 41.75 -23.12 -20.04
CA ILE A 205 40.50 -22.34 -20.16
C ILE A 205 39.37 -22.98 -19.36
N ILE A 206 39.22 -24.31 -19.40
CA ILE A 206 38.19 -25.03 -18.65
C ILE A 206 38.44 -24.91 -17.14
N THR A 207 39.67 -25.14 -16.68
CA THR A 207 40.04 -25.02 -15.26
C THR A 207 39.75 -23.62 -14.74
N ARG A 208 40.19 -22.58 -15.45
CA ARG A 208 39.95 -21.19 -15.06
C ARG A 208 38.47 -20.83 -15.01
N TYR A 209 37.67 -21.37 -15.93
CA TYR A 209 36.22 -21.17 -15.95
C TYR A 209 35.55 -21.83 -14.73
N LEU A 210 35.92 -23.07 -14.40
CA LEU A 210 35.37 -23.80 -13.26
C LEU A 210 35.80 -23.19 -11.91
N GLU A 211 37.02 -22.66 -11.83
CA GLU A 211 37.49 -21.89 -10.67
C GLU A 211 36.68 -20.61 -10.50
N SER A 212 36.47 -19.85 -11.58
CA SER A 212 35.62 -18.65 -11.54
C SER A 212 34.17 -18.95 -11.13
N LEU A 213 33.61 -20.10 -11.51
CA LEU A 213 32.28 -20.53 -11.06
C LEU A 213 32.27 -20.87 -9.56
N THR A 214 33.36 -21.46 -9.06
CA THR A 214 33.52 -21.80 -7.64
C THR A 214 33.62 -20.53 -6.78
N ASP A 215 34.39 -19.54 -7.21
CA ASP A 215 34.51 -18.24 -6.54
C ASP A 215 33.18 -17.48 -6.51
N TYR A 216 32.45 -17.49 -7.63
CA TYR A 216 31.11 -16.89 -7.70
C TYR A 216 30.15 -17.57 -6.73
N ALA A 217 30.13 -18.90 -6.70
CA ALA A 217 29.31 -19.66 -5.76
C ALA A 217 29.67 -19.34 -4.30
N GLU A 218 30.95 -19.18 -3.97
CA GLU A 218 31.41 -18.82 -2.62
C GLU A 218 30.89 -17.45 -2.18
N SER A 219 30.89 -16.46 -3.07
CA SER A 219 30.35 -15.12 -2.81
C SER A 219 28.84 -15.11 -2.53
N SER A 220 28.10 -16.06 -3.11
CA SER A 220 26.64 -16.18 -2.96
C SER A 220 26.18 -17.03 -1.77
N VAL A 221 27.04 -17.94 -1.28
CA VAL A 221 26.74 -18.86 -0.16
C VAL A 221 27.21 -18.29 1.19
N ALA A 222 28.17 -17.36 1.18
CA ALA A 222 28.62 -16.68 2.38
C ALA A 222 27.44 -16.00 3.10
N PRO A 223 27.31 -16.17 4.43
CA PRO A 223 26.24 -15.51 5.17
C PRO A 223 26.44 -14.00 5.07
N SER A 224 25.58 -13.32 4.33
CA SER A 224 25.37 -11.89 4.48
C SER A 224 24.97 -11.65 5.94
N GLY A 225 25.91 -11.14 6.75
CA GLY A 225 25.82 -10.97 8.20
C GLY A 225 24.80 -9.92 8.65
N HIS A 226 23.53 -10.11 8.31
CA HIS A 226 22.39 -9.30 8.77
C HIS A 226 21.32 -10.13 9.50
N SER A 227 21.68 -11.31 10.02
CA SER A 227 20.75 -12.20 10.72
C SER A 227 20.51 -11.88 12.19
N ASP A 228 21.33 -11.04 12.83
CA ASP A 228 21.34 -11.00 14.30
C ASP A 228 20.54 -9.84 14.92
N GLU A 229 20.19 -8.81 14.15
CA GLU A 229 19.38 -7.68 14.66
C GLU A 229 17.87 -8.01 14.70
N ASN A 230 17.39 -8.87 13.79
CA ASN A 230 15.97 -9.21 13.71
C ASN A 230 15.50 -10.22 14.77
N ARG A 231 16.43 -10.90 15.45
CA ARG A 231 16.10 -11.85 16.51
C ARG A 231 15.76 -11.16 17.84
N GLN A 232 16.32 -9.96 18.08
CA GLN A 232 16.01 -9.18 19.28
C GLN A 232 14.63 -8.51 19.23
N LEU A 233 14.17 -8.07 18.06
CA LEU A 233 12.82 -7.48 17.89
C LEU A 233 11.70 -8.51 18.07
N LYS A 234 11.95 -9.79 17.76
CA LYS A 234 10.94 -10.86 17.90
C LYS A 234 10.70 -11.26 19.36
N THR A 235 11.72 -11.17 20.21
CA THR A 235 11.60 -11.52 21.65
C THR A 235 10.96 -10.39 22.46
N GLN A 236 11.02 -9.14 22.00
CA GLN A 236 10.42 -8.00 22.69
C GLN A 236 8.91 -7.84 22.46
N MET A 237 8.37 -8.49 21.42
CA MET A 237 6.94 -8.40 21.07
C MET A 237 6.06 -9.50 21.73
N ASP A 238 6.65 -10.61 22.19
CA ASP A 238 5.92 -11.74 22.79
C ASP A 238 5.80 -11.66 24.34
N LEU A 239 6.42 -10.66 24.99
CA LEU A 239 6.39 -10.51 26.45
C LEU A 239 5.78 -9.18 26.95
N GLY A 240 5.18 -8.38 26.07
CA GLY A 240 4.69 -7.02 26.38
C GLY A 240 3.17 -6.86 26.45
N GLY A 241 2.45 -7.84 27.00
CA GLY A 241 1.02 -7.68 27.32
C GLY A 241 0.84 -6.99 28.69
N SER A 242 0.32 -5.76 28.68
CA SER A 242 -0.07 -4.91 29.81
C SER A 242 1.01 -3.96 30.37
N ASN A 243 0.98 -2.67 29.99
CA ASN A 243 0.44 -1.58 30.83
C ASN A 243 0.73 -0.18 30.22
N MET A 244 -0.30 0.68 30.30
CA MET A 244 -0.28 2.12 30.62
C MET A 244 0.44 3.18 29.74
N THR A 245 -0.41 4.08 29.21
CA THR A 245 -0.48 5.52 29.58
C THR A 245 0.66 6.48 29.17
N SER A 246 0.29 7.38 28.24
CA SER A 246 0.53 8.84 28.18
C SER A 246 1.85 9.42 28.72
N GLN A 247 2.72 9.92 27.82
CA GLN A 247 3.54 11.14 27.97
C GLN A 247 3.87 11.68 26.56
N ILE A 248 3.27 12.79 26.10
CA ILE A 248 3.81 14.17 26.15
C ILE A 248 5.27 14.26 25.69
N PHE A 249 5.49 14.68 24.44
CA PHE A 249 6.76 15.19 23.93
C PHE A 249 6.85 16.71 24.18
N PRO A 250 7.87 17.24 24.87
CA PRO A 250 8.24 18.64 24.77
C PRO A 250 9.28 18.85 23.65
N GLY A 251 9.31 20.07 23.14
CA GLY A 251 9.88 20.45 21.85
C GLY A 251 11.39 20.32 21.67
N SER A 252 11.78 20.44 20.40
CA SER A 252 13.09 20.93 19.98
C SER A 252 12.93 21.55 18.58
N GLU A 253 13.16 22.85 18.52
CA GLU A 253 13.08 23.74 17.34
C GLU A 253 14.08 23.38 16.22
N PRO A 254 13.84 23.87 14.98
CA PRO A 254 14.76 23.74 13.86
C PRO A 254 15.78 24.89 13.84
N PRO A 255 17.05 24.67 13.47
CA PRO A 255 17.95 25.79 13.25
C PRO A 255 17.79 26.35 11.84
N SER A 256 17.25 27.57 11.76
CA SER A 256 17.43 28.48 10.63
C SER A 256 18.38 29.60 11.05
N SER A 257 19.49 29.80 10.34
CA SER A 257 20.05 31.15 10.08
C SER A 257 21.21 31.12 9.09
N LEU A 258 20.97 31.74 7.93
CA LEU A 258 21.96 32.46 7.12
C LEU A 258 22.51 33.68 7.92
N PRO A 259 23.58 34.36 7.47
CA PRO A 259 23.33 35.55 6.63
C PRO A 259 24.42 35.95 5.60
N SER A 260 23.92 36.45 4.46
CA SER A 260 24.27 37.73 3.79
C SER A 260 25.54 37.93 2.95
N GLY A 261 25.32 38.49 1.74
CA GLY A 261 26.33 39.20 0.92
C GLY A 261 26.03 39.16 -0.60
N GLN A 262 24.96 39.77 -1.12
CA GLN A 262 24.88 41.16 -1.60
C GLN A 262 25.20 41.38 -3.12
N ARG A 263 24.16 41.85 -3.84
CA ARG A 263 24.14 42.71 -5.05
C ARG A 263 24.83 42.23 -6.35
N ARG A 264 24.05 42.15 -7.43
CA ARG A 264 23.94 43.19 -8.50
C ARG A 264 22.91 42.82 -9.59
N LYS A 265 22.00 43.75 -9.90
CA LYS A 265 21.31 43.91 -11.21
C LYS A 265 22.19 44.84 -12.09
N PRO A 266 22.12 44.74 -13.43
CA PRO A 266 21.22 45.57 -14.26
C PRO A 266 20.54 44.72 -15.37
N ALA A 267 19.34 44.97 -15.93
CA ALA A 267 18.70 46.13 -16.59
C ALA A 267 19.21 46.44 -18.02
N SER A 268 18.48 45.98 -19.05
CA SER A 268 18.04 46.67 -20.30
C SER A 268 17.44 45.60 -21.24
N SER A 269 16.16 45.63 -21.64
CA SER A 269 15.51 46.49 -22.65
C SER A 269 16.01 46.31 -24.08
N VAL A 270 15.06 46.47 -25.03
CA VAL A 270 15.16 46.55 -26.52
C VAL A 270 14.86 45.21 -27.21
N SER A 271 14.04 45.08 -28.26
CA SER A 271 12.99 45.90 -28.89
C SER A 271 12.25 45.01 -29.90
N ARG A 272 11.02 45.42 -30.19
CA ARG A 272 10.21 45.11 -31.38
C ARG A 272 11.01 45.27 -32.69
N ILE A 273 10.67 44.50 -33.73
CA ILE A 273 10.29 44.92 -35.10
C ILE A 273 10.22 43.68 -36.01
N ASP A 274 9.13 43.64 -36.78
CA ASP A 274 8.72 42.83 -37.94
C ASP A 274 8.62 41.29 -37.83
#